data_AF-A0A3D3CTB9-F1
#
_entry.id   AF-A0A3D3CTB9-F1
#
_cell.length_a   1.000
_cell.length_b   1.000
_cell.length_c   1.000
_cell.angle_alpha   90.00
_cell.angle_beta   90.00
_cell.angle_gamma   90.00
#
_symmetry.space_group_name_H-M   'P 1'
#
loop_
_entity.id
_entity.type
_entity.pdbx_description
1 polymer ?
#
loop_
_entity_poly.entity_id
_entity_poly.type
_entity_poly.pdbx_seq_one_letter_code
_entity_poly.pdbx_strand_id
1 'polypeptide(L)'
;MPQNNIKPNDRPGFSRFRPRPGGEDNTPKKGPKFNIYWVWGVIAIILLGYNFLGSGFTPDAHHLDSEMEFRNNMLEKGDVARLVLVTNKNLVRVYIKKDSLEKPYYKDLLGKTFQV
;
A
#
# COMPACT_ATOMS: atom_id res chain seq x y z
N MET A 1 83.23 8.16 47.68
CA MET A 1 81.93 7.61 47.21
C MET A 1 81.05 7.33 48.42
N PRO A 2 79.89 7.98 48.59
CA PRO A 2 78.87 7.49 49.54
C PRO A 2 77.72 6.84 48.77
N GLN A 3 77.35 5.62 49.15
CA GLN A 3 76.12 4.97 48.69
C GLN A 3 74.92 5.61 49.40
N ASN A 4 74.02 6.22 48.62
CA ASN A 4 72.76 6.77 49.12
C ASN A 4 71.76 5.64 49.39
N ASN A 5 71.43 5.43 50.67
CA ASN A 5 70.34 4.56 51.11
C ASN A 5 68.99 5.30 50.96
N ILE A 6 68.22 4.96 49.93
CA ILE A 6 66.88 5.53 49.71
C ILE A 6 65.85 4.63 50.39
N LYS A 7 65.27 5.09 51.50
CA LYS A 7 64.12 4.46 52.16
C LYS A 7 62.90 4.54 51.23
N PRO A 8 62.07 3.48 51.09
CA PRO A 8 60.79 3.61 50.40
C PRO A 8 59.86 4.51 51.22
N ASN A 9 59.23 5.45 50.53
CA ASN A 9 58.36 6.47 51.07
C ASN A 9 56.91 5.94 51.11
N ASP A 10 56.46 5.51 52.29
CA ASP A 10 55.07 5.17 52.59
C ASP A 10 54.25 6.45 52.73
N ARG A 11 53.67 6.91 51.62
CA ARG A 11 52.59 7.91 51.64
C ARG A 11 51.26 7.17 51.41
N PRO A 12 50.22 7.39 52.23
CA PRO A 12 48.88 6.87 51.95
C PRO A 12 48.28 7.71 50.81
N GLY A 13 48.69 7.40 49.59
CA GLY A 13 48.20 8.02 48.37
C GLY A 13 46.93 7.33 47.90
N PHE A 14 45.83 8.09 47.94
CA PHE A 14 44.58 7.93 47.18
C PHE A 14 44.25 6.52 46.68
N SER A 15 43.19 5.96 47.28
CA SER A 15 42.51 4.74 46.85
C SER A 15 42.47 4.63 45.33
N ARG A 16 43.30 3.73 44.78
CA ARG A 16 43.22 3.36 43.36
C ARG A 16 41.84 2.75 43.14
N PHE A 17 40.99 3.48 42.43
CA PHE A 17 39.74 2.95 41.88
C PHE A 17 40.06 1.70 41.06
N ARG A 18 39.93 0.52 41.68
CA ARG A 18 39.76 -0.73 40.93
C ARG A 18 38.28 -0.77 40.53
N PRO A 19 37.94 -0.71 39.23
CA PRO A 19 36.57 -0.99 38.85
C PRO A 19 36.28 -2.45 39.18
N ARG A 20 35.31 -2.63 40.08
CA ARG A 20 34.67 -3.91 40.39
C ARG A 20 34.04 -4.45 39.10
N PRO A 21 34.16 -5.75 38.77
CA PRO A 21 33.39 -6.33 37.69
C PRO A 21 31.96 -6.47 38.20
N GLY A 22 31.13 -5.50 37.85
CA GLY A 22 29.75 -5.40 38.29
C GLY A 22 29.24 -4.03 37.90
N GLY A 23 28.74 -3.92 36.68
CA GLY A 23 28.27 -2.64 36.16
C GLY A 23 28.09 -2.66 34.66
N GLU A 24 26.87 -3.02 34.27
CA GLU A 24 26.09 -2.26 33.30
C GLU A 24 26.41 -2.49 31.82
N ASP A 25 25.51 -3.27 31.20
CA ASP A 25 25.34 -3.50 29.77
C ASP A 25 25.12 -2.18 29.01
N ASN A 26 26.16 -1.36 28.89
CA ASN A 26 26.21 -0.22 27.99
C ASN A 26 26.53 -0.71 26.56
N THR A 27 25.72 -1.64 26.07
CA THR A 27 25.55 -1.74 24.62
C THR A 27 24.69 -0.54 24.22
N PRO A 28 25.14 0.34 23.32
CA PRO A 28 24.25 1.33 22.73
C PRO A 28 23.11 0.50 22.14
N LYS A 29 21.90 0.63 22.68
CA LYS A 29 20.71 -0.01 22.14
C LYS A 29 20.60 0.48 20.71
N LYS A 30 21.10 -0.33 19.78
CA LYS A 30 21.10 -0.03 18.35
C LYS A 30 19.63 0.00 17.99
N GLY A 31 19.08 1.22 17.94
CA GLY A 31 17.76 1.47 17.41
C GLY A 31 17.65 0.83 16.02
N PRO A 32 16.43 0.59 15.55
CA PRO A 32 16.22 -0.06 14.27
C PRO A 32 17.07 0.64 13.22
N LYS A 33 17.99 -0.11 12.61
CA LYS A 33 18.87 0.39 11.56
C LYS A 33 17.97 0.67 10.36
N PHE A 34 17.63 1.94 10.15
CA PHE A 34 16.82 2.36 9.01
C PHE A 34 17.56 2.04 7.71
N ASN A 35 17.23 0.88 7.14
CA ASN A 35 17.77 0.39 5.88
C ASN A 35 16.78 0.71 4.76
N ILE A 36 17.18 1.45 3.73
CA ILE A 36 16.28 1.90 2.65
C ILE A 36 15.45 0.77 2.00
N TYR A 37 15.91 -0.49 2.09
CA TYR A 37 15.13 -1.68 1.71
C TYR A 37 13.77 -1.84 2.43
N TRP A 38 13.57 -1.28 3.64
CA TRP A 38 12.24 -1.28 4.27
C TRP A 38 11.25 -0.37 3.53
N VAL A 39 11.72 0.73 2.94
CA VAL A 39 10.88 1.65 2.13
C VAL A 39 10.40 0.93 0.87
N TRP A 40 11.27 0.14 0.23
CA TRP A 40 10.89 -0.69 -0.92
C TRP A 40 9.80 -1.71 -0.57
N GLY A 41 9.87 -2.33 0.62
CA GLY A 41 8.83 -3.23 1.12
C GLY A 41 7.48 -2.53 1.33
N VAL A 42 7.49 -1.33 1.91
CA VAL A 42 6.26 -0.53 2.10
C VAL A 42 5.67 -0.09 0.75
N ILE A 43 6.49 0.34 -0.20
CA ILE A 43 6.03 0.70 -1.56
C ILE A 43 5.37 -0.49 -2.24
N ALA A 44 5.96 -1.69 -2.15
CA ALA A 44 5.36 -2.90 -2.71
C ALA A 44 4.00 -3.23 -2.06
N ILE A 45 3.90 -3.12 -0.72
CA ILE A 45 2.63 -3.33 0.00
C ILE A 45 1.59 -2.28 -0.40
N ILE A 46 1.98 -1.01 -0.56
CA ILE A 46 1.06 0.05 -1.00
C ILE A 46 0.59 -0.22 -2.42
N LEU A 47 1.47 -0.64 -3.34
CA LEU A 47 1.07 -0.95 -4.72
C LEU A 47 0.15 -2.19 -4.79
N LEU A 48 0.47 -3.25 -4.05
CA LEU A 48 -0.36 -4.45 -3.97
C LEU A 48 -1.69 -4.17 -3.26
N GLY A 49 -1.64 -3.44 -2.14
CA GLY A 49 -2.81 -2.99 -1.40
C GLY A 49 -3.67 -2.01 -2.20
N TYR A 50 -3.07 -1.16 -3.03
CA TYR A 50 -3.79 -0.27 -3.95
C TYR A 50 -4.49 -1.05 -5.05
N ASN A 51 -3.94 -2.16 -5.53
CA ASN A 51 -4.66 -3.02 -6.48
C ASN A 51 -5.85 -3.74 -5.82
N PHE A 52 -5.75 -4.11 -4.53
CA PHE A 52 -6.85 -4.75 -3.79
C PHE A 52 -7.91 -3.77 -3.24
N LEU A 53 -7.51 -2.55 -2.85
CA LEU A 53 -8.39 -1.52 -2.28
C LEU A 53 -8.83 -0.47 -3.33
N GLY A 54 -8.17 -0.42 -4.48
CA GLY A 54 -8.39 0.55 -5.56
C GLY A 54 -9.43 0.12 -6.60
N SER A 55 -10.34 -0.78 -6.25
CA SER A 55 -11.53 -1.15 -7.02
C SER A 55 -12.48 0.04 -7.32
N GLY A 56 -12.17 1.25 -6.83
CA GLY A 56 -12.92 2.49 -7.09
C GLY A 56 -12.61 3.21 -8.41
N PHE A 57 -11.64 2.75 -9.22
CA PHE A 57 -11.38 3.32 -10.55
C PHE A 57 -11.90 2.45 -11.70
N THR A 58 -12.84 1.56 -11.43
CA THR A 58 -13.56 0.87 -12.48
C THR A 58 -14.37 1.92 -13.26
N PRO A 59 -14.21 2.02 -14.59
CA PRO A 59 -14.98 2.99 -15.37
C PRO A 59 -16.46 2.77 -15.11
N ASP A 60 -17.19 3.86 -14.91
CA ASP A 60 -18.65 3.95 -14.69
C ASP A 60 -19.48 3.41 -15.89
N ALA A 61 -18.82 2.73 -16.83
CA ALA A 61 -19.38 2.18 -18.04
C ALA A 61 -18.81 0.79 -18.30
N HIS A 62 -19.70 -0.19 -18.42
CA HIS A 62 -19.36 -1.53 -18.88
C HIS A 62 -19.15 -1.51 -20.40
N HIS A 63 -18.04 -2.09 -20.87
CA HIS A 63 -17.83 -2.30 -22.29
C HIS A 63 -18.73 -3.45 -22.75
N LEU A 64 -19.53 -3.22 -23.80
CA LEU A 64 -20.21 -4.30 -24.50
C LEU A 64 -19.29 -4.80 -25.60
N ASP A 65 -18.97 -6.10 -25.56
CA ASP A 65 -18.10 -6.75 -26.54
C ASP A 65 -18.84 -7.10 -27.84
N SER A 66 -20.18 -7.12 -27.83
CA SER A 66 -21.00 -7.56 -28.96
C SER A 66 -22.18 -6.64 -29.25
N GLU A 67 -22.26 -6.18 -30.51
CA GLU A 67 -23.43 -5.42 -31.01
C GLU A 67 -24.72 -6.26 -31.00
N MET A 68 -24.60 -7.59 -31.16
CA MET A 68 -25.75 -8.49 -31.16
C MET A 68 -26.40 -8.58 -29.78
N GLU A 69 -25.59 -8.59 -28.71
CA GLU A 69 -26.13 -8.55 -27.34
C GLU A 69 -26.79 -7.22 -27.05
N PHE A 70 -26.20 -6.11 -27.50
CA PHE A 70 -26.82 -4.79 -27.40
C PHE A 70 -28.20 -4.77 -28.08
N ARG A 71 -28.31 -5.25 -29.32
CA ARG A 71 -29.56 -5.27 -30.09
C ARG A 71 -30.62 -6.13 -29.40
N ASN A 72 -30.30 -7.40 -29.11
CA ASN A 72 -31.29 -8.35 -28.63
C ASN A 72 -31.67 -8.12 -27.16
N ASN A 73 -30.71 -7.70 -26.32
CA ASN A 73 -30.94 -7.61 -24.88
C ASN A 73 -31.24 -6.21 -24.37
N MET A 74 -30.82 -5.15 -25.07
CA MET A 74 -31.04 -3.77 -24.61
C MET A 74 -31.98 -3.01 -25.55
N LEU A 75 -31.77 -3.09 -26.87
CA LEU A 75 -32.53 -2.32 -27.85
C LEU A 75 -33.94 -2.89 -28.06
N GLU A 76 -34.07 -4.20 -28.31
CA GLU A 76 -35.36 -4.88 -28.49
C GLU A 76 -36.25 -4.79 -27.26
N LYS A 77 -35.65 -4.79 -26.06
CA LYS A 77 -36.37 -4.67 -24.78
C LYS A 77 -36.77 -3.23 -24.45
N GLY A 78 -36.37 -2.25 -25.26
CA GLY A 78 -36.70 -0.84 -25.06
C GLY A 78 -36.04 -0.21 -23.83
N ASP A 79 -34.95 -0.79 -23.36
CA ASP A 79 -34.25 -0.39 -22.13
C ASP A 79 -33.25 0.76 -22.36
N VAL A 80 -32.97 1.09 -23.61
CA VAL A 80 -32.09 2.19 -23.99
C VAL A 80 -32.80 3.53 -23.82
N ALA A 81 -32.20 4.43 -23.05
CA ALA A 81 -32.64 5.80 -22.91
C ALA A 81 -32.11 6.70 -24.03
N ARG A 82 -30.81 6.57 -24.35
CA ARG A 82 -30.16 7.35 -25.41
C ARG A 82 -28.83 6.74 -25.85
N LEU A 83 -28.43 7.04 -27.08
CA LEU A 83 -27.15 6.66 -27.66
C LEU A 83 -26.34 7.92 -27.95
N VAL A 84 -25.08 7.94 -27.52
CA VAL A 84 -24.15 9.03 -27.82
C VAL A 84 -22.99 8.46 -28.63
N LEU A 85 -22.89 8.91 -29.88
CA LEU A 85 -21.79 8.58 -30.78
C LEU A 85 -20.57 9.44 -30.43
N VAL A 86 -19.49 8.81 -30.00
CA VAL A 86 -18.20 9.46 -29.74
C VAL A 86 -17.31 9.27 -30.96
N THR A 87 -17.48 10.16 -31.95
CA THR A 87 -16.79 10.11 -33.24
C THR A 87 -15.27 10.17 -33.13
N ASN A 88 -14.73 10.87 -32.13
CA ASN A 88 -13.27 10.96 -31.92
C ASN A 88 -12.62 9.59 -31.60
N LYS A 89 -13.39 8.65 -31.02
CA LYS A 89 -12.87 7.36 -30.57
C LYS A 89 -13.54 6.16 -31.22
N ASN A 90 -14.41 6.38 -32.21
CA ASN A 90 -15.27 5.33 -32.82
C ASN A 90 -15.99 4.47 -31.76
N LEU A 91 -16.46 5.11 -30.68
CA LEU A 91 -17.14 4.44 -29.56
C LEU A 91 -18.59 4.92 -29.49
N VAL A 92 -19.49 4.03 -29.11
CA VAL A 92 -20.90 4.37 -28.83
C VAL A 92 -21.15 4.20 -27.34
N ARG A 93 -21.57 5.29 -26.68
CA ARG A 93 -22.03 5.24 -25.28
C ARG A 93 -23.52 4.99 -25.25
N VAL A 94 -23.89 3.85 -24.69
CA VAL A 94 -25.28 3.44 -24.50
C VAL A 94 -25.71 3.83 -23.09
N TYR A 95 -26.77 4.61 -22.97
CA TYR A 95 -27.37 4.95 -21.68
C TYR A 95 -28.64 4.14 -21.49
N ILE A 96 -28.74 3.43 -20.36
CA ILE A 96 -29.90 2.61 -19.99
C ILE A 96 -30.86 3.46 -19.15
N LYS A 97 -32.16 3.20 -19.29
CA LYS A 97 -33.20 3.83 -18.45
C LYS A 97 -33.03 3.45 -16.99
N LYS A 98 -33.31 4.38 -16.09
CA LYS A 98 -33.20 4.14 -14.63
C LYS A 98 -34.11 2.98 -14.19
N ASP A 99 -35.32 2.93 -14.72
CA ASP A 99 -36.31 1.89 -14.39
C ASP A 99 -35.84 0.49 -14.81
N SER A 100 -35.04 0.40 -15.87
CA SER A 100 -34.52 -0.86 -16.37
C SER A 100 -33.34 -1.39 -15.54
N LEU A 101 -32.67 -0.55 -14.74
CA LEU A 101 -31.54 -0.95 -13.88
C LEU A 101 -31.92 -1.98 -12.83
N GLU A 102 -33.20 -2.07 -12.47
CA GLU A 102 -33.68 -3.04 -11.48
C GLU A 102 -33.73 -4.48 -12.02
N LYS A 103 -33.68 -4.66 -13.35
CA LYS A 103 -33.76 -5.99 -13.97
C LYS A 103 -32.50 -6.82 -13.63
N PRO A 104 -32.66 -8.14 -13.44
CA PRO A 104 -31.55 -9.03 -13.07
C PRO A 104 -30.39 -9.00 -14.06
N TYR A 105 -30.69 -8.83 -15.36
CA TYR A 105 -29.69 -8.70 -16.41
C TYR A 105 -28.69 -7.56 -16.15
N TYR A 106 -29.17 -6.36 -15.80
CA TYR A 106 -28.29 -5.22 -15.53
C TYR A 106 -27.64 -5.30 -14.15
N LYS A 107 -28.31 -5.92 -13.17
CA LYS A 107 -27.72 -6.19 -11.86
C LYS A 107 -26.55 -7.16 -11.95
N ASP A 108 -26.60 -8.18 -12.80
CA ASP A 108 -25.48 -9.09 -13.03
C ASP A 108 -24.36 -8.44 -13.85
N LEU A 109 -24.73 -7.73 -14.92
CA LEU A 109 -23.77 -7.03 -15.78
C LEU A 109 -22.99 -5.96 -15.04
N LEU A 110 -23.69 -5.13 -14.26
CA LEU A 110 -23.06 -4.08 -13.47
C LEU A 110 -22.49 -4.68 -12.18
N GLY A 111 -23.23 -5.52 -11.46
CA GLY A 111 -22.85 -6.09 -10.17
C GLY A 111 -21.56 -6.91 -10.16
N LYS A 112 -21.16 -7.52 -11.28
CA LYS A 112 -19.83 -8.15 -11.42
C LYS A 112 -18.66 -7.18 -11.21
N THR A 113 -18.88 -5.88 -11.40
CA THR A 113 -17.87 -4.83 -11.15
C THR A 113 -18.03 -4.11 -9.80
N PHE A 114 -19.09 -4.40 -9.03
CA PHE A 114 -19.39 -3.78 -7.72
C PHE A 114 -19.06 -4.65 -6.50
N GLN A 115 -18.41 -5.80 -6.68
CA GLN A 115 -17.94 -6.58 -5.52
C GLN A 115 -16.62 -6.00 -5.00
N VAL A 116 -16.77 -5.31 -3.86
CA VAL A 116 -15.72 -4.83 -2.95
C VAL A 116 -14.85 -5.97 -2.45
#